data_AF-A0A418ZQR1-F1
#
_entry.id   AF-A0A418ZQR1-F1
#
_cell.length_a   1.000
_cell.length_b   1.000
_cell.length_c   1.000
_cell.angle_alpha   90.00
_cell.angle_beta   90.00
_cell.angle_gamma   90.00
#
_symmetry.space_group_name_H-M   'P 1'
#
loop_
_entity.id
_entity.type
_entity.pdbx_description
1 polymer ?
#
loop_
_entity_poly.entity_id
_entity_poly.type
_entity_poly.pdbx_seq_one_letter_code
_entity_poly.pdbx_strand_id
1 'polypeptide(L)'
;MRLYTCELYPTALRVSRDVTAGGCNEKSECAEGCLSESELFTVDEEVWPSIDAAAPSEEGGPIARKGFNYQDEIAVGFVLEMLANPQLVKIHFETHDDLVLVWDIGAPLLIAEFVQVKGAEADKLWSIADLCLRKKQAVGSSIFEKSLDRDQHAETARFRIVTLRPVVSLLTPLTYERGHEARALTCEEMVALKSDLDDRMPDVVSKRGHGTDYWLDNCLWDARHDELAVKAQNKLRLFELMQAAGRPLLSEHLDLLLEELRKHVKAAGDAKWKPDREQKILTREAFLLLWDKCLAKLKDGATQPSGGKLAEKMNDASLIGTVAAMALDMRLDYARAVRTSRYMQPDEAGQLQGRVKSEVQTLSAKRAAGTLDLDGPAFHALCIDRMDAINASLPPDQGDRSAFLKGCMYDIADRCLLRFDRTGL
;
A
#
# COMPACT_ATOMS: atom_id res chain seq x y z
N MET A 1 -6.59 22.92 -36.11
CA MET A 1 -5.93 24.18 -35.74
C MET A 1 -4.85 23.83 -34.73
N ARG A 2 -3.58 23.87 -35.17
CA ARG A 2 -2.29 23.65 -34.47
C ARG A 2 -2.14 22.42 -33.55
N LEU A 3 -1.69 21.34 -34.19
CA LEU A 3 -0.84 20.30 -33.59
C LEU A 3 0.60 20.83 -33.54
N TYR A 4 1.33 20.58 -32.45
CA TYR A 4 2.79 20.65 -32.44
C TYR A 4 3.35 19.35 -31.83
N THR A 5 3.89 18.52 -32.72
CA THR A 5 4.92 17.52 -32.46
C THR A 5 6.27 18.23 -32.27
N CYS A 6 7.09 17.78 -31.33
CA CYS A 6 8.51 18.11 -31.29
C CYS A 6 9.30 16.93 -30.71
N GLU A 7 9.73 16.04 -31.60
CA GLU A 7 10.99 15.31 -31.43
C GLU A 7 12.14 16.30 -31.68
N LEU A 8 13.29 16.12 -31.03
CA LEU A 8 14.65 16.27 -31.59
C LEU A 8 15.72 16.17 -30.46
N TYR A 9 16.45 15.05 -30.44
CA TYR A 9 17.90 14.98 -30.15
C TYR A 9 18.67 15.39 -31.43
N PRO A 10 19.98 15.78 -31.46
CA PRO A 10 21.12 15.14 -30.78
C PRO A 10 22.21 16.14 -30.26
N THR A 11 23.32 15.74 -29.61
CA THR A 11 24.60 15.38 -30.26
C THR A 11 25.63 14.95 -29.19
N ALA A 12 26.31 13.83 -29.43
CA ALA A 12 27.43 13.31 -28.66
C ALA A 12 28.77 13.93 -29.12
N LEU A 13 29.62 14.33 -28.18
CA LEU A 13 31.00 14.76 -28.43
C LEU A 13 31.95 13.58 -28.14
N ARG A 14 32.52 13.02 -29.21
CA ARG A 14 33.69 12.13 -29.18
C ARG A 14 34.95 12.98 -29.05
N VAL A 15 35.78 12.68 -28.05
CA VAL A 15 37.16 13.18 -27.94
C VAL A 15 38.07 12.16 -28.62
N SER A 16 38.70 12.57 -29.72
CA SER A 16 39.76 11.82 -30.41
C SER A 16 41.10 12.02 -29.72
N ARG A 17 41.82 10.92 -29.49
CA ARG A 17 43.25 10.89 -29.14
C ARG A 17 44.07 11.14 -30.40
N ASP A 18 44.94 12.14 -30.37
CA ASP A 18 46.06 12.25 -31.31
C ASP A 18 47.39 12.04 -30.58
N VAL A 19 48.17 11.15 -31.17
CA VAL A 19 49.51 10.71 -30.81
C VAL A 19 50.48 11.48 -31.70
N THR A 20 51.44 12.19 -31.12
CA THR A 20 52.67 12.56 -31.84
C THR A 20 53.88 12.43 -30.93
N ALA A 21 54.75 11.49 -31.31
CA ALA A 21 56.10 11.32 -30.81
C ALA A 21 57.07 12.30 -31.50
N GLY A 22 58.12 12.69 -30.79
CA GLY A 22 59.25 13.44 -31.35
C GLY A 22 60.23 13.83 -30.25
N GLY A 23 61.26 13.01 -30.03
CA GLY A 23 62.30 13.24 -29.02
C GLY A 23 63.46 14.11 -29.51
N CYS A 24 64.31 14.52 -28.58
CA CYS A 24 65.76 14.59 -28.75
C CYS A 24 66.48 14.72 -27.38
N ASN A 25 67.62 14.03 -27.30
CA ASN A 25 68.52 13.85 -26.16
C ASN A 25 69.20 15.14 -25.68
N GLU A 26 69.56 15.19 -24.40
CA GLU A 26 70.97 15.41 -23.99
C GLU A 26 71.24 14.93 -22.54
N LYS A 27 72.49 14.50 -22.33
CA LYS A 27 73.04 13.76 -21.18
C LYS A 27 73.46 14.71 -20.03
N SER A 28 73.38 14.26 -18.77
CA SER A 28 74.55 14.16 -17.85
C SER A 28 74.19 13.64 -16.45
N GLU A 29 74.90 12.57 -16.06
CA GLU A 29 75.53 12.28 -14.75
C GLU A 29 74.74 12.17 -13.43
N CYS A 30 74.69 10.92 -12.96
CA CYS A 30 75.09 10.41 -11.63
C CYS A 30 74.74 11.21 -10.35
N ALA A 31 73.80 10.67 -9.55
CA ALA A 31 74.06 10.20 -8.17
C ALA A 31 72.79 9.59 -7.53
N GLU A 32 72.98 8.42 -6.93
CA GLU A 32 72.34 7.88 -5.71
C GLU A 32 70.87 8.22 -5.38
N GLY A 33 70.03 7.18 -5.39
CA GLY A 33 68.70 7.24 -4.80
C GLY A 33 67.82 6.07 -5.25
N CYS A 34 68.17 4.84 -4.82
CA CYS A 34 67.36 3.65 -5.09
C CYS A 34 66.10 3.69 -4.22
N LEU A 35 65.04 4.33 -4.69
CA LEU A 35 63.69 4.24 -4.14
C LEU A 35 62.65 4.23 -5.28
N SER A 36 62.31 3.04 -5.74
CA SER A 36 61.02 2.67 -6.32
C SER A 36 61.01 1.13 -6.32
N GLU A 37 60.00 0.46 -5.79
CA GLU A 37 58.71 0.37 -6.45
C GLU A 37 57.55 0.74 -5.52
N SER A 38 56.70 1.60 -6.05
CA SER A 38 55.37 1.91 -5.58
C SER A 38 54.58 0.64 -5.30
N GLU A 39 54.35 0.34 -4.02
CA GLU A 39 53.16 -0.41 -3.60
C GLU A 39 51.96 0.45 -3.99
N LEU A 40 51.49 0.22 -5.22
CA LEU A 40 50.19 0.67 -5.67
C LEU A 40 49.18 -0.06 -4.79
N PHE A 41 48.84 0.54 -3.64
CA PHE A 41 47.70 0.13 -2.85
C PHE A 41 46.47 0.24 -3.76
N THR A 42 46.06 -0.86 -4.36
CA THR A 42 44.70 -1.02 -4.83
C THR A 42 43.86 -0.93 -3.57
N VAL A 43 43.30 0.25 -3.31
CA VAL A 43 42.19 0.39 -2.37
C VAL A 43 41.14 -0.56 -2.94
N ASP A 44 40.93 -1.70 -2.29
CA ASP A 44 39.80 -2.56 -2.60
C ASP A 44 38.56 -1.66 -2.50
N GLU A 45 37.98 -1.28 -3.65
CA GLU A 45 36.71 -0.57 -3.65
C GLU A 45 35.72 -1.46 -2.90
N GLU A 46 35.27 -1.01 -1.74
CA GLU A 46 34.32 -1.74 -0.93
C GLU A 46 33.01 -1.86 -1.71
N VAL A 47 32.79 -3.03 -2.32
CA VAL A 47 31.61 -3.29 -3.14
C VAL A 47 30.43 -3.59 -2.22
N TRP A 48 29.56 -2.59 -2.05
CA TRP A 48 28.34 -2.75 -1.28
C TRP A 48 27.31 -3.63 -2.01
N PRO A 49 26.62 -4.55 -1.31
CA PRO A 49 25.56 -5.33 -1.94
C PRO A 49 24.34 -4.45 -2.24
N SER A 50 23.62 -4.76 -3.32
CA SER A 50 22.30 -4.18 -3.57
C SER A 50 21.29 -4.63 -2.50
N ILE A 51 20.36 -3.76 -2.17
CA ILE A 51 19.24 -4.03 -1.26
C ILE A 51 18.39 -5.24 -1.69
N ASP A 52 18.38 -5.58 -2.98
CA ASP A 52 17.66 -6.75 -3.53
C ASP A 52 18.30 -8.09 -3.14
N ALA A 53 19.61 -8.08 -2.89
CA ALA A 53 20.41 -9.26 -2.57
C ALA A 53 20.70 -9.37 -1.07
N ALA A 54 20.72 -8.24 -0.35
CA ALA A 54 21.05 -8.19 1.07
C ALA A 54 19.94 -8.80 1.93
N ALA A 55 20.29 -9.80 2.74
CA ALA A 55 19.36 -10.35 3.72
C ALA A 55 19.12 -9.33 4.85
N PRO A 56 17.87 -9.17 5.30
CA PRO A 56 17.54 -8.25 6.38
C PRO A 56 18.17 -8.69 7.71
N SER A 57 18.71 -7.73 8.46
CA SER A 57 19.28 -7.98 9.79
C SER A 57 18.22 -8.23 10.87
N GLU A 58 17.01 -7.71 10.65
CA GLU A 58 15.83 -7.94 11.48
C GLU A 58 14.67 -8.29 10.53
N GLU A 59 13.99 -9.42 10.77
CA GLU A 59 12.71 -9.73 10.13
C GLU A 59 11.60 -9.49 11.15
N GLY A 60 10.52 -8.81 10.73
CA GLY A 60 9.28 -8.79 11.48
C GLY A 60 8.82 -10.23 11.72
N GLY A 61 8.59 -10.61 12.99
CA GLY A 61 8.16 -11.96 13.31
C GLY A 61 6.83 -12.29 12.61
N PRO A 62 6.69 -13.47 11.97
CA PRO A 62 5.45 -13.89 11.34
C PRO A 62 4.44 -14.27 12.42
N ILE A 63 3.88 -13.28 13.10
CA ILE A 63 2.68 -13.45 13.89
C ILE A 63 1.53 -13.34 12.89
N ALA A 64 0.74 -14.41 12.76
CA ALA A 64 -0.50 -14.39 12.01
C ALA A 64 -1.47 -13.39 12.65
N ARG A 65 -1.32 -12.11 12.29
CA ARG A 65 -2.15 -11.00 12.75
C ARG A 65 -3.51 -11.12 12.06
N LYS A 66 -4.61 -11.11 12.83
CA LYS A 66 -5.98 -11.07 12.30
C LYS A 66 -6.27 -9.66 11.76
N GLY A 67 -6.64 -9.57 10.48
CA GLY A 67 -7.01 -8.30 9.83
C GLY A 67 -5.82 -7.51 9.26
N PHE A 68 -6.13 -6.33 8.71
CA PHE A 68 -5.16 -5.34 8.27
C PHE A 68 -4.90 -4.33 9.39
N ASN A 69 -3.68 -3.82 9.48
CA ASN A 69 -3.29 -2.82 10.47
C ASN A 69 -2.86 -1.51 9.80
N TYR A 70 -2.52 -0.52 10.62
CA TYR A 70 -2.04 0.78 10.16
C TYR A 70 -0.87 0.71 9.17
N GLN A 71 0.14 -0.14 9.42
CA GLN A 71 1.29 -0.31 8.54
C GLN A 71 0.89 -0.87 7.17
N ASP A 72 -0.07 -1.80 7.12
CA ASP A 72 -0.62 -2.31 5.86
C ASP A 72 -1.29 -1.18 5.04
N GLU A 73 -2.03 -0.28 5.68
CA GLU A 73 -2.65 0.87 4.99
C GLU A 73 -1.62 1.89 4.47
N ILE A 74 -0.55 2.13 5.23
CA ILE A 74 0.57 2.97 4.78
C ILE A 74 1.23 2.37 3.54
N ALA A 75 1.46 1.06 3.56
CA ALA A 75 2.03 0.32 2.45
C ALA A 75 1.13 0.34 1.21
N VAL A 76 -0.20 0.20 1.36
CA VAL A 76 -1.16 0.42 0.26
C VAL A 76 -1.04 1.82 -0.32
N GLY A 77 -0.87 2.85 0.51
CA GLY A 77 -0.63 4.21 0.05
C GLY A 77 0.61 4.34 -0.85
N PHE A 78 1.70 3.64 -0.51
CA PHE A 78 2.90 3.59 -1.36
C PHE A 78 2.73 2.74 -2.62
N VAL A 79 1.90 1.69 -2.60
CA VAL A 79 1.52 0.97 -3.83
C VAL A 79 0.73 1.89 -4.78
N LEU A 80 -0.14 2.75 -4.25
CA LEU A 80 -0.82 3.79 -5.05
C LEU A 80 0.15 4.87 -5.54
N GLU A 81 1.14 5.25 -4.74
CA GLU A 81 2.25 6.12 -5.18
C GLU A 81 3.00 5.48 -6.34
N MET A 82 3.30 4.18 -6.24
CA MET A 82 3.92 3.44 -7.33
C MET A 82 3.01 3.46 -8.57
N LEU A 83 1.69 3.30 -8.46
CA LEU A 83 0.82 3.46 -9.63
C LEU A 83 1.01 4.84 -10.31
N ALA A 84 1.04 5.90 -9.51
CA ALA A 84 1.08 7.29 -9.96
C ALA A 84 2.44 7.75 -10.48
N ASN A 85 3.53 7.26 -9.89
CA ASN A 85 4.88 7.75 -10.11
C ASN A 85 5.78 6.66 -10.71
N PRO A 86 6.15 6.76 -12.01
CA PRO A 86 7.06 5.84 -12.68
C PRO A 86 8.43 5.65 -12.02
N GLN A 87 8.89 6.63 -11.24
CA GLN A 87 10.19 6.59 -10.58
C GLN A 87 10.22 5.62 -9.40
N LEU A 88 9.07 5.31 -8.78
CA LEU A 88 9.00 4.24 -7.79
C LEU A 88 8.94 2.90 -8.52
N VAL A 89 10.06 2.18 -8.53
CA VAL A 89 10.24 0.98 -9.37
C VAL A 89 10.01 -0.33 -8.63
N LYS A 90 10.14 -0.34 -7.29
CA LYS A 90 9.84 -1.49 -6.44
C LYS A 90 9.60 -1.09 -4.99
N ILE A 91 8.86 -1.94 -4.28
CA ILE A 91 8.59 -1.84 -2.85
C ILE A 91 8.93 -3.18 -2.20
N HIS A 92 9.71 -3.16 -1.13
CA HIS A 92 9.96 -4.34 -0.30
C HIS A 92 9.14 -4.23 1.00
N PHE A 93 8.50 -5.32 1.41
CA PHE A 93 7.61 -5.37 2.57
C PHE A 93 8.25 -6.15 3.73
N GLU A 94 8.35 -5.53 4.91
CA GLU A 94 8.92 -6.14 6.12
C GLU A 94 10.35 -6.68 5.85
N THR A 95 11.18 -5.86 5.19
CA THR A 95 12.60 -6.17 4.90
C THR A 95 13.46 -4.97 5.26
N HIS A 96 14.47 -5.19 6.09
CA HIS A 96 15.38 -4.16 6.63
C HIS A 96 14.64 -3.15 7.52
N ASP A 97 13.55 -2.53 7.09
CA ASP A 97 12.59 -1.82 7.94
C ASP A 97 11.16 -2.26 7.59
N ASP A 98 10.16 -1.54 8.08
CA ASP A 98 8.74 -1.84 7.84
C ASP A 98 8.43 -1.86 6.33
N LEU A 99 9.00 -0.92 5.56
CA LEU A 99 9.00 -0.90 4.10
C LEU A 99 10.32 -0.36 3.54
N VAL A 100 10.70 -0.78 2.33
CA VAL A 100 11.76 -0.12 1.55
C VAL A 100 11.21 0.26 0.18
N LEU A 101 11.28 1.54 -0.15
CA LEU A 101 10.88 2.06 -1.46
C LEU A 101 12.13 2.25 -2.30
N VAL A 102 12.18 1.67 -3.50
CA VAL A 102 13.32 1.89 -4.40
C VAL A 102 12.94 2.81 -5.54
N TRP A 103 13.66 3.91 -5.65
CA TRP A 103 13.42 4.96 -6.62
C TRP A 103 14.50 5.00 -7.70
N ASP A 104 14.07 5.14 -8.95
CA ASP A 104 14.91 5.47 -10.09
C ASP A 104 14.64 6.91 -10.54
N ILE A 105 15.51 7.83 -10.12
CA ILE A 105 15.36 9.27 -10.40
C ILE A 105 16.33 9.77 -11.48
N GLY A 106 17.00 8.88 -12.20
CA GLY A 106 17.98 9.26 -13.22
C GLY A 106 19.30 9.76 -12.63
N ALA A 107 20.17 8.80 -12.32
CA ALA A 107 21.60 8.89 -12.03
C ALA A 107 22.08 9.35 -10.63
N PRO A 108 23.27 8.87 -10.19
CA PRO A 108 24.00 7.70 -10.70
C PRO A 108 23.55 6.37 -10.07
N LEU A 109 22.89 6.41 -8.91
CA LEU A 109 22.48 5.22 -8.14
C LEU A 109 20.97 5.24 -7.90
N LEU A 110 20.37 4.04 -7.84
CA LEU A 110 19.03 3.89 -7.28
C LEU A 110 19.02 4.38 -5.84
N ILE A 111 17.86 4.82 -5.38
CA ILE A 111 17.66 5.26 -4.00
C ILE A 111 16.86 4.19 -3.26
N ALA A 112 17.35 3.75 -2.12
CA ALA A 112 16.59 2.93 -1.18
C ALA A 112 16.09 3.83 -0.04
N GLU A 113 14.79 4.12 -0.03
CA GLU A 113 14.14 4.86 1.05
C GLU A 113 13.58 3.88 2.08
N PHE A 114 14.24 3.83 3.25
CA PHE A 114 13.86 3.01 4.39
C PHE A 114 12.75 3.71 5.17
N VAL A 115 11.56 3.11 5.18
CA VAL A 115 10.37 3.66 5.82
C VAL A 115 10.13 2.92 7.13
N GLN A 116 10.07 3.68 8.22
CA GLN A 116 9.75 3.17 9.54
C GLN A 116 8.41 3.75 10.02
N VAL A 117 7.44 2.87 10.28
CA VAL A 117 6.06 3.19 10.63
C VAL A 117 5.85 3.06 12.14
N LYS A 118 5.42 4.13 12.78
CA LYS A 118 5.12 4.18 14.22
C LYS A 118 3.61 4.27 14.48
N GLY A 119 2.92 3.16 14.22
CA GLY A 119 1.45 3.06 14.34
C GLY A 119 0.91 2.69 15.73
N ALA A 120 1.75 2.37 16.71
CA ALA A 120 1.31 1.91 18.04
C ALA A 120 1.18 3.02 19.10
N GLU A 121 1.71 4.21 18.81
CA GLU A 121 1.89 5.29 19.80
C GLU A 121 0.96 6.49 19.48
N ALA A 122 -0.35 6.30 19.67
CA ALA A 122 -1.41 7.21 19.20
C ALA A 122 -1.31 8.66 19.71
N ASP A 123 -0.84 8.84 20.95
CA ASP A 123 -0.78 10.15 21.60
C ASP A 123 0.65 10.70 21.74
N LYS A 124 1.62 10.08 21.07
CA LYS A 124 3.01 10.51 21.21
C LYS A 124 3.34 11.67 20.28
N LEU A 125 3.80 12.76 20.89
CA LEU A 125 4.51 13.84 20.22
C LEU A 125 6.00 13.50 20.21
N TRP A 126 6.50 13.11 19.04
CA TRP A 126 7.88 12.69 18.89
C TRP A 126 8.85 13.86 19.06
N SER A 127 9.88 13.64 19.87
CA SER A 127 10.95 14.59 20.17
C SER A 127 12.32 14.06 19.75
N ILE A 128 13.34 14.92 19.78
CA ILE A 128 14.74 14.54 19.52
C ILE A 128 15.22 13.51 20.57
N ALA A 129 14.77 13.65 21.82
CA ALA A 129 15.07 12.69 22.87
C ALA A 129 14.52 11.29 22.55
N ASP A 130 13.32 11.19 21.96
CA ASP A 130 12.74 9.91 21.54
C ASP A 130 13.54 9.26 20.40
N LEU A 131 14.04 10.07 19.46
CA LEU A 131 14.87 9.59 18.35
C LEU A 131 16.19 8.98 18.85
N CYS A 132 16.78 9.60 19.87
CA CYS A 132 18.06 9.21 20.46
C CYS A 132 17.92 8.15 21.56
N LEU A 133 16.70 7.82 21.98
CA LEU A 133 16.47 6.91 23.10
C LEU A 133 16.88 5.48 22.74
N ARG A 134 17.98 5.02 23.33
CA ARG A 134 18.45 3.64 23.22
C ARG A 134 17.57 2.70 24.05
N LYS A 135 17.04 1.65 23.40
CA LYS A 135 16.30 0.59 24.08
C LYS A 135 17.25 -0.20 24.97
N LYS A 136 16.93 -0.28 26.27
CA LYS A 136 17.77 -0.93 27.29
C LYS A 136 19.23 -0.43 27.28
N GLN A 137 19.44 0.85 26.90
CA GLN A 137 20.76 1.48 26.79
C GLN A 137 21.71 0.82 25.77
N ALA A 138 21.21 -0.04 24.88
CA ALA A 138 22.04 -0.70 23.89
C ALA A 138 22.44 0.27 22.76
N VAL A 139 23.74 0.33 22.45
CA VAL A 139 24.25 1.08 21.28
C VAL A 139 23.63 0.52 20.00
N GLY A 140 23.28 1.39 19.05
CA GLY A 140 22.65 0.98 17.79
C GLY A 140 21.15 0.68 17.89
N SER A 141 20.51 0.97 19.03
CA SER A 141 19.10 0.60 19.26
C SER A 141 18.13 1.78 19.23
N SER A 142 18.63 3.02 19.19
CA SER A 142 17.80 4.21 19.00
C SER A 142 17.25 4.28 17.56
N ILE A 143 16.22 5.10 17.34
CA ILE A 143 15.65 5.27 15.99
C ILE A 143 16.69 5.89 15.05
N PHE A 144 17.40 6.90 15.53
CA PHE A 144 18.42 7.59 14.75
C PHE A 144 19.55 6.64 14.33
N GLU A 145 20.13 5.88 15.27
CA GLU A 145 21.21 4.93 14.96
C GLU A 145 20.74 3.83 14.00
N LYS A 146 19.56 3.24 14.26
CA LYS A 146 19.01 2.18 13.40
C LYS A 146 18.76 2.67 11.98
N SER A 147 18.21 3.89 11.86
CA SER A 147 17.98 4.51 10.56
C SER A 147 19.30 4.70 9.83
N LEU A 148 20.31 5.28 10.48
CA LEU A 148 21.61 5.55 9.85
C LEU A 148 22.37 4.26 9.50
N ASP A 149 22.24 3.19 10.28
CA ASP A 149 22.84 1.88 9.98
C ASP A 149 22.35 1.30 8.65
N ARG A 150 21.16 1.70 8.15
CA ARG A 150 20.65 1.24 6.83
C ARG A 150 21.46 1.72 5.64
N ASP A 151 22.26 2.76 5.81
CA ASP A 151 23.22 3.22 4.82
C ASP A 151 24.44 2.29 4.76
N GLN A 152 24.20 1.12 4.16
CA GLN A 152 25.13 -0.01 4.04
C GLN A 152 24.88 -0.83 2.75
N HIS A 153 24.30 -0.19 1.73
CA HIS A 153 23.91 -0.84 0.47
C HIS A 153 24.44 -0.04 -0.72
N ALA A 154 24.42 -0.64 -1.91
CA ALA A 154 24.83 0.01 -3.15
C ALA A 154 23.97 1.23 -3.49
N GLU A 155 22.70 1.21 -3.10
CA GLU A 155 21.76 2.31 -3.29
C GLU A 155 22.04 3.49 -2.34
N THR A 156 21.67 4.70 -2.77
CA THR A 156 21.69 5.87 -1.88
C THR A 156 20.58 5.73 -0.84
N ALA A 157 20.93 5.73 0.44
CA ALA A 157 19.98 5.58 1.52
C ALA A 157 19.21 6.87 1.78
N ARG A 158 17.87 6.79 1.76
CA ARG A 158 16.96 7.80 2.30
C ARG A 158 16.18 7.23 3.47
N PHE A 159 15.69 8.11 4.33
CA PHE A 159 14.97 7.69 5.52
C PHE A 159 13.60 8.35 5.56
N ARG A 160 12.58 7.61 5.97
CA ARG A 160 11.25 8.15 6.20
C ARG A 160 10.68 7.62 7.50
N ILE A 161 10.22 8.52 8.36
CA ILE A 161 9.53 8.15 9.59
C ILE A 161 8.06 8.52 9.44
N VAL A 162 7.19 7.52 9.53
CA VAL A 162 5.74 7.69 9.41
C VAL A 162 5.10 7.62 10.78
N THR A 163 4.33 8.63 11.16
CA THR A 163 3.71 8.70 12.50
C THR A 163 2.23 9.09 12.45
N LEU A 164 1.51 8.76 13.52
CA LEU A 164 0.11 9.13 13.70
C LEU A 164 -0.06 10.64 13.97
N ARG A 165 0.83 11.24 14.77
CA ARG A 165 0.77 12.65 15.15
C ARG A 165 1.87 13.47 14.51
N PRO A 166 1.66 14.79 14.37
CA PRO A 166 2.73 15.73 14.10
C PRO A 166 3.83 15.66 15.16
N VAL A 167 5.01 16.14 14.79
CA VAL A 167 6.18 16.23 15.67
C VAL A 167 6.17 17.49 16.52
N VAL A 168 7.05 17.54 17.52
CA VAL A 168 7.37 18.79 18.22
C VAL A 168 8.07 19.78 17.28
N SER A 169 8.00 21.08 17.60
CA SER A 169 8.50 22.17 16.74
C SER A 169 9.94 22.00 16.25
N LEU A 170 10.82 21.42 17.08
CA LEU A 170 12.23 21.20 16.74
C LEU A 170 12.44 20.19 15.60
N LEU A 171 11.49 19.30 15.34
CA LEU A 171 11.55 18.32 14.24
C LEU A 171 10.74 18.76 13.02
N THR A 172 9.99 19.86 13.11
CA THR A 172 9.19 20.40 12.00
C THR A 172 9.99 20.57 10.69
N PRO A 173 11.27 21.00 10.69
CA PRO A 173 12.04 21.08 9.45
C PRO A 173 12.07 19.78 8.63
N LEU A 174 12.03 18.61 9.29
CA LEU A 174 12.03 17.31 8.63
C LEU A 174 10.69 16.96 7.97
N THR A 175 9.63 17.73 8.23
CA THR A 175 8.31 17.55 7.59
C THR A 175 8.23 18.19 6.21
N TYR A 176 9.16 19.09 5.88
CA TYR A 176 9.25 19.69 4.55
C TYR A 176 9.90 18.73 3.55
N GLU A 177 9.47 18.80 2.29
CA GLU A 177 10.04 18.01 1.19
C GLU A 177 11.55 18.22 1.07
N ARG A 178 12.28 17.15 0.72
CA ARG A 178 13.74 17.19 0.56
C ARG A 178 14.14 18.24 -0.48
N GLY A 179 15.15 19.04 -0.17
CA GLY A 179 15.59 20.17 -1.00
C GLY A 179 14.80 21.47 -0.83
N HIS A 180 13.78 21.51 0.04
CA HIS A 180 13.08 22.75 0.39
C HIS A 180 13.99 23.71 1.19
N GLU A 181 13.87 25.02 0.97
CA GLU A 181 14.75 26.03 1.62
C GLU A 181 14.64 26.03 3.16
N ALA A 182 13.44 25.81 3.69
CA ALA A 182 13.15 25.73 5.13
C ALA A 182 13.76 24.51 5.84
N ARG A 183 14.49 23.65 5.12
CA ARG A 183 15.27 22.55 5.67
C ARG A 183 16.72 22.54 5.16
N ALA A 184 17.20 23.65 4.61
CA ALA A 184 18.62 23.79 4.27
C ALA A 184 19.45 23.61 5.53
N LEU A 185 20.53 22.82 5.48
CA LEU A 185 21.39 22.55 6.65
C LEU A 185 22.01 23.80 7.28
N THR A 186 22.00 24.93 6.57
CA THR A 186 22.49 26.23 7.04
C THR A 186 21.44 27.07 7.75
N CYS A 187 20.14 26.70 7.73
CA CYS A 187 19.11 27.47 8.42
C CYS A 187 19.18 27.25 9.94
N GLU A 188 18.71 28.23 10.70
CA GLU A 188 18.83 28.25 12.17
C GLU A 188 18.22 27.00 12.82
N GLU A 189 17.04 26.59 12.36
CA GLU A 189 16.33 25.43 12.91
C GLU A 189 17.07 24.11 12.62
N MET A 190 17.65 23.94 11.42
CA MET A 190 18.40 22.73 11.07
C MET A 190 19.75 22.69 11.79
N VAL A 191 20.42 23.83 11.96
CA VAL A 191 21.66 23.92 12.74
C VAL A 191 21.41 23.55 14.21
N ALA A 192 20.33 24.07 14.80
CA ALA A 192 19.93 23.74 16.17
C ALA A 192 19.58 22.24 16.31
N LEU A 193 18.82 21.69 15.35
CA LEU A 193 18.48 20.26 15.32
C LEU A 193 19.73 19.39 15.19
N LYS A 194 20.66 19.75 14.32
CA LYS A 194 21.94 19.04 14.17
C LYS A 194 22.74 19.06 15.46
N SER A 195 22.87 20.22 16.11
CA SER A 195 23.59 20.35 17.38
C SER A 195 23.00 19.45 18.46
N ASP A 196 21.68 19.44 18.64
CA ASP A 196 21.03 18.60 19.67
C ASP A 196 21.17 17.09 19.37
N LEU A 197 21.17 16.69 18.10
CA LEU A 197 21.46 15.31 17.71
C LEU A 197 22.92 14.92 18.00
N ASP A 198 23.88 15.76 17.62
CA ASP A 198 25.30 15.49 17.84
C ASP A 198 25.65 15.47 19.34
N ASP A 199 25.06 16.37 20.13
CA ASP A 199 25.26 16.43 21.59
C ASP A 199 24.73 15.17 22.29
N ARG A 200 23.60 14.63 21.81
CA ARG A 200 22.99 13.41 22.38
C ARG A 200 23.66 12.13 21.88
N MET A 201 24.08 12.13 20.63
CA MET A 201 24.55 10.95 19.90
C MET A 201 25.90 11.24 19.23
N PRO A 202 26.96 11.48 20.01
CA PRO A 202 28.27 11.82 19.47
C PRO A 202 28.84 10.65 18.66
N ASP A 203 29.55 10.99 17.59
CA ASP A 203 30.32 10.07 16.73
C ASP A 203 29.51 8.95 16.05
N VAL A 204 28.18 9.10 15.96
CA VAL A 204 27.33 8.15 15.24
C VAL A 204 27.47 8.34 13.73
N VAL A 205 27.99 7.32 13.05
CA VAL A 205 28.16 7.26 11.60
C VAL A 205 27.60 5.97 11.02
N SER A 206 27.16 5.99 9.76
CA SER A 206 26.78 4.80 8.99
C SER A 206 28.00 3.94 8.67
N LYS A 207 27.76 2.74 8.13
CA LYS A 207 28.84 1.87 7.63
C LYS A 207 29.57 2.47 6.44
N ARG A 208 28.96 3.42 5.74
CA ARG A 208 29.56 4.21 4.66
C ARG A 208 30.19 5.52 5.13
N GLY A 209 30.27 5.74 6.44
CA GLY A 209 30.92 6.89 7.05
C GLY A 209 30.08 8.18 7.04
N HIS A 210 28.80 8.11 6.70
CA HIS A 210 27.91 9.28 6.72
C HIS A 210 27.37 9.55 8.12
N GLY A 211 27.28 10.81 8.53
CA GLY A 211 26.85 11.22 9.86
C GLY A 211 25.47 11.90 9.92
N THR A 212 25.27 12.73 10.95
CA THR A 212 24.03 13.46 11.23
C THR A 212 23.60 14.38 10.09
N ASP A 213 24.53 15.05 9.42
CA ASP A 213 24.28 15.93 8.28
C ASP A 213 23.62 15.19 7.11
N TYR A 214 24.17 14.03 6.75
CA TYR A 214 23.61 13.16 5.74
C TYR A 214 22.21 12.67 6.12
N TRP A 215 22.03 12.24 7.38
CA TRP A 215 20.72 11.80 7.86
C TRP A 215 19.68 12.93 7.78
N LEU A 216 20.03 14.13 8.21
CA LEU A 216 19.14 15.30 8.19
C LEU A 216 18.77 15.72 6.78
N ASP A 217 19.69 15.64 5.81
CA ASP A 217 19.39 15.96 4.41
C ASP A 217 18.50 14.89 3.75
N ASN A 218 18.65 13.63 4.16
CA ASN A 218 17.97 12.49 3.53
C ASN A 218 16.73 11.96 4.29
N CYS A 219 16.47 12.44 5.51
CA CYS A 219 15.32 12.04 6.31
C CYS A 219 14.06 12.87 6.01
N LEU A 220 12.90 12.23 5.93
CA LEU A 220 11.59 12.87 5.80
C LEU A 220 10.66 12.38 6.92
N TRP A 221 9.98 13.31 7.58
CA TRP A 221 8.95 13.00 8.56
C TRP A 221 7.56 13.14 7.94
N ASP A 222 6.78 12.06 7.98
CA ASP A 222 5.50 11.93 7.27
C ASP A 222 4.39 11.61 8.29
N ALA A 223 3.70 12.65 8.77
CA ALA A 223 2.59 12.49 9.70
C ALA A 223 1.29 12.21 8.95
N ARG A 224 0.69 11.03 9.17
CA ARG A 224 -0.50 10.56 8.41
C ARG A 224 -1.75 10.28 9.23
N HIS A 225 -1.85 10.84 10.44
CA HIS A 225 -3.04 10.67 11.30
C HIS A 225 -3.35 9.19 11.58
N ASP A 226 -4.59 8.88 11.95
CA ASP A 226 -5.03 7.53 12.29
C ASP A 226 -5.33 6.64 11.07
N GLU A 227 -5.59 5.36 11.31
CA GLU A 227 -5.89 4.37 10.27
C GLU A 227 -7.12 4.73 9.43
N LEU A 228 -8.14 5.36 10.04
CA LEU A 228 -9.35 5.75 9.32
C LEU A 228 -9.05 6.87 8.33
N ALA A 229 -8.24 7.85 8.75
CA ALA A 229 -7.78 8.93 7.89
C ALA A 229 -6.96 8.40 6.70
N VAL A 230 -6.01 7.49 6.94
CA VAL A 230 -5.21 6.86 5.87
C VAL A 230 -6.10 6.08 4.90
N LYS A 231 -7.07 5.30 5.40
CA LYS A 231 -8.03 4.57 4.55
C LYS A 231 -8.84 5.51 3.65
N ALA A 232 -9.34 6.61 4.22
CA ALA A 232 -10.08 7.62 3.47
C ALA A 232 -9.19 8.30 2.42
N GLN A 233 -7.94 8.63 2.76
CA GLN A 233 -6.98 9.23 1.85
C GLN A 233 -6.60 8.29 0.71
N ASN A 234 -6.34 7.00 0.98
CA ASN A 234 -6.08 5.99 -0.03
C ASN A 234 -7.25 5.86 -1.02
N LYS A 235 -8.49 5.91 -0.51
CA LYS A 235 -9.69 5.89 -1.34
C LYS A 235 -9.84 7.13 -2.22
N LEU A 236 -9.63 8.31 -1.66
CA LEU A 236 -9.65 9.57 -2.42
C LEU A 236 -8.56 9.57 -3.49
N ARG A 237 -7.34 9.17 -3.14
CA ARG A 237 -6.21 9.11 -4.07
C ARG A 237 -6.48 8.12 -5.20
N LEU A 238 -7.00 6.93 -4.91
CA LEU A 238 -7.35 5.99 -5.95
C LEU A 238 -8.46 6.54 -6.86
N PHE A 239 -9.47 7.19 -6.30
CA PHE A 239 -10.49 7.88 -7.09
C PHE A 239 -9.86 8.88 -8.07
N GLU A 240 -9.00 9.77 -7.59
CA GLU A 240 -8.31 10.78 -8.41
C GLU A 240 -7.45 10.15 -9.52
N LEU A 241 -6.71 9.09 -9.22
CA LEU A 241 -5.91 8.37 -10.21
C LEU A 241 -6.80 7.75 -11.31
N MET A 242 -7.93 7.17 -10.93
CA MET A 242 -8.87 6.57 -11.88
C MET A 242 -9.58 7.63 -12.73
N GLN A 243 -9.89 8.79 -12.15
CA GLN A 243 -10.42 9.95 -12.87
C GLN A 243 -9.39 10.45 -13.91
N ALA A 244 -8.14 10.65 -13.50
CA ALA A 244 -7.06 11.10 -14.38
C ALA A 244 -6.78 10.12 -15.51
N ALA A 245 -6.93 8.81 -15.25
CA ALA A 245 -6.82 7.76 -16.26
C ALA A 245 -8.03 7.64 -17.20
N GLY A 246 -9.05 8.50 -17.06
CA GLY A 246 -10.27 8.48 -17.88
C GLY A 246 -11.17 7.26 -17.63
N ARG A 247 -11.06 6.64 -16.46
CA ARG A 247 -11.77 5.40 -16.08
C ARG A 247 -12.49 5.59 -14.74
N PRO A 248 -13.50 6.47 -14.65
CA PRO A 248 -14.25 6.70 -13.41
C PRO A 248 -14.76 5.39 -12.82
N LEU A 249 -14.51 5.19 -11.51
CA LEU A 249 -15.02 4.05 -10.77
C LEU A 249 -16.04 4.50 -9.71
N LEU A 250 -17.03 3.64 -9.47
CA LEU A 250 -17.96 3.80 -8.36
C LEU A 250 -17.23 3.55 -7.02
N SER A 251 -17.73 4.18 -5.95
CA SER A 251 -17.20 4.04 -4.59
C SER A 251 -16.99 2.58 -4.16
N GLU A 252 -17.94 1.70 -4.49
CA GLU A 252 -17.88 0.26 -4.18
C GLU A 252 -16.74 -0.46 -4.92
N HIS A 253 -16.45 -0.07 -6.17
CA HIS A 253 -15.34 -0.64 -6.93
C HIS A 253 -13.98 -0.18 -6.39
N LEU A 254 -13.90 1.05 -5.88
CA LEU A 254 -12.69 1.53 -5.19
C LEU A 254 -12.42 0.70 -3.93
N ASP A 255 -13.46 0.42 -3.15
CA ASP A 255 -13.34 -0.40 -1.93
C ASP A 255 -12.85 -1.81 -2.27
N LEU A 256 -13.39 -2.43 -3.34
CA LEU A 256 -12.95 -3.74 -3.81
C LEU A 256 -11.48 -3.73 -4.24
N LEU A 257 -11.04 -2.73 -5.00
CA LEU A 257 -9.63 -2.65 -5.43
C LEU A 257 -8.70 -2.46 -4.24
N LEU A 258 -9.02 -1.55 -3.34
CA LEU A 258 -8.21 -1.33 -2.14
C LEU A 258 -8.14 -2.58 -1.27
N GLU A 259 -9.23 -3.33 -1.15
CA GLU A 259 -9.25 -4.60 -0.44
C GLU A 259 -8.30 -5.64 -1.08
N GLU A 260 -8.27 -5.73 -2.40
CA GLU A 260 -7.30 -6.60 -3.09
C GLU A 260 -5.85 -6.14 -2.90
N LEU A 261 -5.60 -4.82 -2.89
CA LEU A 261 -4.26 -4.28 -2.57
C LEU A 261 -3.84 -4.60 -1.14
N ARG A 262 -4.75 -4.46 -0.16
CA ARG A 262 -4.50 -4.81 1.24
C ARG A 262 -4.13 -6.28 1.40
N LYS A 263 -4.88 -7.18 0.76
CA LYS A 263 -4.57 -8.62 0.77
C LYS A 263 -3.18 -8.91 0.20
N HIS A 264 -2.83 -8.25 -0.90
CA HIS A 264 -1.52 -8.42 -1.52
C HIS A 264 -0.39 -7.92 -0.62
N VAL A 265 -0.49 -6.70 -0.11
CA VAL A 265 0.48 -6.11 0.83
C VAL A 265 0.65 -6.98 2.07
N LYS A 266 -0.46 -7.43 2.67
CA LYS A 266 -0.44 -8.31 3.84
C LYS A 266 0.26 -9.62 3.54
N ALA A 267 -0.04 -10.26 2.41
CA ALA A 267 0.61 -11.50 2.01
C ALA A 267 2.12 -11.31 1.80
N ALA A 268 2.54 -10.19 1.21
CA ALA A 268 3.95 -9.86 1.04
C ALA A 268 4.66 -9.60 2.37
N GLY A 269 4.02 -8.88 3.30
CA GLY A 269 4.53 -8.67 4.66
C GLY A 269 4.68 -9.97 5.45
N ASP A 270 3.68 -10.86 5.38
CA ASP A 270 3.63 -12.14 6.10
C ASP A 270 4.57 -13.21 5.50
N ALA A 271 5.04 -13.05 4.26
CA ALA A 271 6.04 -13.94 3.65
C ALA A 271 7.36 -13.94 4.43
N LYS A 272 8.22 -14.93 4.22
CA LYS A 272 9.57 -15.00 4.84
C LYS A 272 10.65 -14.59 3.85
N TRP A 273 11.75 -13.99 4.29
CA TRP A 273 12.85 -13.68 3.38
C TRP A 273 13.45 -14.94 2.76
N LYS A 274 13.58 -16.02 3.54
CA LYS A 274 13.92 -17.36 3.04
C LYS A 274 12.77 -18.31 3.39
N PRO A 275 12.15 -19.01 2.41
CA PRO A 275 12.50 -19.09 0.98
C PRO A 275 11.82 -18.04 0.08
N ASP A 276 10.87 -17.26 0.60
CA ASP A 276 9.87 -16.52 -0.19
C ASP A 276 10.26 -15.07 -0.53
N ARG A 277 11.56 -14.78 -0.71
CA ARG A 277 12.08 -13.42 -0.99
C ARG A 277 11.28 -12.68 -2.06
N GLU A 278 10.99 -13.35 -3.17
CA GLU A 278 10.28 -12.75 -4.31
C GLU A 278 8.85 -12.32 -3.95
N GLN A 279 8.22 -12.94 -2.96
CA GLN A 279 6.90 -12.54 -2.48
C GLN A 279 6.94 -11.27 -1.62
N LYS A 280 8.11 -10.94 -1.05
CA LYS A 280 8.33 -9.70 -0.28
C LYS A 280 8.62 -8.48 -1.15
N ILE A 281 8.89 -8.66 -2.44
CA ILE A 281 9.32 -7.58 -3.34
C ILE A 281 8.29 -7.42 -4.45
N LEU A 282 7.57 -6.30 -4.45
CA LEU A 282 6.66 -5.93 -5.52
C LEU A 282 7.35 -4.96 -6.47
N THR A 283 7.68 -5.43 -7.67
CA THR A 283 8.17 -4.56 -8.74
C THR A 283 7.00 -3.82 -9.40
N ARG A 284 7.29 -2.65 -9.99
CA ARG A 284 6.30 -1.87 -10.74
C ARG A 284 5.67 -2.70 -11.85
N GLU A 285 6.46 -3.43 -12.61
CA GLU A 285 5.98 -4.27 -13.72
C GLU A 285 4.98 -5.33 -13.22
N ALA A 286 5.35 -6.08 -12.17
CA ALA A 286 4.49 -7.08 -11.56
C ALA A 286 3.20 -6.46 -11.02
N PHE A 287 3.31 -5.27 -10.41
CA PHE A 287 2.16 -4.53 -9.92
C PHE A 287 1.21 -4.08 -11.03
N LEU A 288 1.71 -3.53 -12.14
CA LEU A 288 0.88 -3.12 -13.26
C LEU A 288 0.13 -4.32 -13.89
N LEU A 289 0.79 -5.47 -13.99
CA LEU A 289 0.13 -6.71 -14.43
C LEU A 289 -0.97 -7.16 -13.46
N LEU A 290 -0.73 -7.07 -12.15
CA LEU A 290 -1.75 -7.36 -11.12
C LEU A 290 -2.90 -6.35 -11.20
N TRP A 291 -2.58 -5.08 -11.38
CA TRP A 291 -3.54 -3.98 -11.48
C TRP A 291 -4.47 -4.15 -12.67
N ASP A 292 -3.92 -4.45 -13.85
CA ASP A 292 -4.72 -4.71 -15.05
C ASP A 292 -5.62 -5.93 -14.89
N LYS A 293 -5.15 -7.00 -14.22
CA LYS A 293 -5.99 -8.16 -13.88
C LYS A 293 -7.13 -7.77 -12.95
N CYS A 294 -6.88 -6.94 -11.94
CA CYS A 294 -7.93 -6.46 -11.03
C CYS A 294 -8.97 -5.60 -11.76
N LEU A 295 -8.52 -4.69 -12.63
CA LEU A 295 -9.41 -3.89 -13.46
C LEU A 295 -10.20 -4.72 -14.47
N ALA A 296 -9.59 -5.74 -15.07
CA ALA A 296 -10.29 -6.68 -15.96
C ALA A 296 -11.39 -7.42 -15.20
N LYS A 297 -11.10 -7.96 -14.00
CA LYS A 297 -12.12 -8.60 -13.16
C LYS A 297 -13.28 -7.68 -12.81
N LEU A 298 -13.03 -6.39 -12.59
CA LEU A 298 -14.10 -5.41 -12.36
C LEU A 298 -14.93 -5.16 -13.62
N LYS A 299 -14.30 -5.09 -14.79
CA LYS A 299 -15.02 -4.97 -16.08
C LYS A 299 -15.84 -6.22 -16.35
N ASP A 300 -15.26 -7.41 -16.15
CA ASP A 300 -15.92 -8.69 -16.35
C ASP A 300 -17.10 -8.87 -15.38
N GLY A 301 -16.92 -8.45 -14.12
CA GLY A 301 -17.98 -8.39 -13.11
C GLY A 301 -19.04 -7.31 -13.37
N ALA A 302 -18.73 -6.27 -14.16
CA ALA A 302 -19.68 -5.25 -14.62
C ALA A 302 -20.37 -5.64 -15.94
N THR A 303 -19.74 -6.47 -16.78
CA THR A 303 -20.34 -7.09 -17.97
C THR A 303 -21.15 -8.35 -17.62
N GLN A 304 -20.89 -8.96 -16.46
CA GLN A 304 -21.90 -9.77 -15.80
C GLN A 304 -23.01 -8.80 -15.40
N PRO A 305 -24.24 -8.94 -15.95
CA PRO A 305 -25.36 -8.14 -15.47
C PRO A 305 -25.41 -8.35 -13.95
N SER A 306 -25.47 -7.26 -13.19
CA SER A 306 -25.38 -7.30 -11.74
C SER A 306 -26.19 -8.48 -11.17
N GLY A 307 -25.56 -9.35 -10.38
CA GLY A 307 -26.15 -10.63 -9.97
C GLY A 307 -25.34 -11.89 -10.31
N GLY A 308 -24.16 -11.78 -10.91
CA GLY A 308 -23.29 -12.93 -11.22
C GLY A 308 -23.01 -13.85 -10.01
N LYS A 309 -22.75 -13.26 -8.83
CA LYS A 309 -22.51 -14.02 -7.59
C LYS A 309 -23.79 -14.63 -7.05
N LEU A 310 -24.94 -13.97 -7.21
CA LEU A 310 -26.23 -14.55 -6.87
C LEU A 310 -26.53 -15.77 -7.74
N ALA A 311 -26.32 -15.67 -9.06
CA ALA A 311 -26.54 -16.77 -9.99
C ALA A 311 -25.64 -17.97 -9.67
N GLU A 312 -24.35 -17.73 -9.41
CA GLU A 312 -23.39 -18.75 -8.97
C GLU A 312 -23.86 -19.45 -7.69
N LYS A 313 -24.20 -18.71 -6.63
CA LYS A 313 -24.68 -19.29 -5.36
C LYS A 313 -25.98 -20.06 -5.48
N MET A 314 -26.88 -19.62 -6.37
CA MET A 314 -28.12 -20.33 -6.60
C MET A 314 -27.88 -21.64 -7.34
N ASN A 315 -26.97 -21.63 -8.32
CA ASN A 315 -26.53 -22.85 -9.01
C ASN A 315 -25.79 -23.81 -8.07
N ASP A 316 -24.89 -23.31 -7.21
CA ASP A 316 -24.19 -24.11 -6.20
C ASP A 316 -25.17 -24.77 -5.21
N ALA A 317 -26.26 -24.08 -4.91
CA ALA A 317 -27.35 -24.59 -4.09
C ALA A 317 -28.33 -25.50 -4.85
N SER A 318 -28.01 -25.92 -6.08
CA SER A 318 -28.84 -26.79 -6.92
C SER A 318 -30.24 -26.23 -7.20
N LEU A 319 -30.39 -24.90 -7.25
CA LEU A 319 -31.64 -24.25 -7.66
C LEU A 319 -31.79 -24.30 -9.18
N ILE A 320 -33.04 -24.45 -9.65
CA ILE A 320 -33.34 -24.52 -11.09
C ILE A 320 -32.99 -23.16 -11.75
N GLY A 321 -32.41 -23.19 -12.95
CA GLY A 321 -31.99 -21.98 -13.67
C GLY A 321 -33.08 -20.94 -13.90
N THR A 322 -34.36 -21.34 -13.98
CA THR A 322 -35.50 -20.42 -14.05
C THR A 322 -35.72 -19.65 -12.75
N VAL A 323 -35.52 -20.29 -11.59
CA VAL A 323 -35.62 -19.65 -10.27
C VAL A 323 -34.49 -18.64 -10.07
N ALA A 324 -33.28 -18.99 -10.52
CA ALA A 324 -32.14 -18.07 -10.50
C ALA A 324 -32.40 -16.83 -11.38
N ALA A 325 -32.95 -17.02 -12.59
CA ALA A 325 -33.31 -15.90 -13.47
C ALA A 325 -34.36 -14.95 -12.83
N MET A 326 -35.39 -15.49 -12.19
CA MET A 326 -36.40 -14.69 -11.49
C MET A 326 -35.83 -13.93 -10.29
N ALA A 327 -34.91 -14.55 -9.54
CA ALA A 327 -34.23 -13.90 -8.42
C ALA A 327 -33.34 -12.73 -8.87
N LEU A 328 -32.66 -12.87 -10.01
CA LEU A 328 -31.89 -11.79 -10.63
C LEU A 328 -32.79 -10.63 -11.02
N ASP A 329 -33.94 -10.89 -11.63
CA ASP A 329 -34.89 -9.85 -12.03
C ASP A 329 -35.44 -9.09 -10.82
N MET A 330 -35.84 -9.80 -9.77
CA MET A 330 -36.27 -9.20 -8.50
C MET A 330 -35.18 -8.33 -7.85
N ARG A 331 -33.91 -8.76 -7.90
CA ARG A 331 -32.78 -7.97 -7.40
C ARG A 331 -32.59 -6.70 -8.23
N LEU A 332 -32.66 -6.79 -9.55
CA LEU A 332 -32.54 -5.64 -10.45
C LEU A 332 -33.67 -4.63 -10.23
N ASP A 333 -34.89 -5.10 -9.99
CA ASP A 333 -36.04 -4.25 -9.68
C ASP A 333 -35.89 -3.55 -8.34
N TYR A 334 -35.41 -4.26 -7.30
CA TYR A 334 -35.07 -3.66 -6.02
C TYR A 334 -33.97 -2.60 -6.17
N ALA A 335 -32.88 -2.89 -6.88
CA ALA A 335 -31.80 -1.93 -7.10
C ALA A 335 -32.28 -0.68 -7.85
N ARG A 336 -33.18 -0.85 -8.83
CA ARG A 336 -33.85 0.27 -9.51
C ARG A 336 -34.69 1.08 -8.52
N ALA A 337 -35.56 0.42 -7.75
CA ALA A 337 -36.46 1.08 -6.79
C ALA A 337 -35.70 1.89 -5.72
N VAL A 338 -34.58 1.36 -5.19
CA VAL A 338 -33.75 2.07 -4.20
C VAL A 338 -33.03 3.27 -4.81
N ARG A 339 -32.55 3.17 -6.06
CA ARG A 339 -31.81 4.26 -6.74
C ARG A 339 -32.71 5.38 -7.24
N THR A 340 -33.95 5.07 -7.62
CA THR A 340 -34.87 6.03 -8.25
C THR A 340 -35.92 6.57 -7.28
N SER A 341 -35.74 6.43 -5.95
CA SER A 341 -36.81 6.61 -4.97
C SER A 341 -37.52 7.97 -5.08
N ARG A 342 -38.65 7.96 -5.79
CA ARG A 342 -39.69 9.00 -5.82
C ARG A 342 -40.93 8.59 -5.04
N TYR A 343 -41.02 7.34 -4.56
CA TYR A 343 -42.27 6.71 -4.12
C TYR A 343 -42.19 5.93 -2.80
N MET A 344 -41.03 5.85 -2.14
CA MET A 344 -40.90 5.28 -0.79
C MET A 344 -40.20 6.30 0.11
N GLN A 345 -40.79 6.60 1.27
CA GLN A 345 -40.16 7.48 2.24
C GLN A 345 -38.85 6.84 2.71
N PRO A 346 -37.71 7.57 2.76
CA PRO A 346 -36.40 7.01 3.09
C PRO A 346 -36.38 6.18 4.39
N ASP A 347 -37.18 6.57 5.38
CA ASP A 347 -37.26 5.89 6.68
C ASP A 347 -37.97 4.52 6.60
N GLU A 348 -38.95 4.36 5.70
CA GLU A 348 -39.68 3.10 5.50
C GLU A 348 -38.80 2.06 4.80
N ALA A 349 -38.08 2.48 3.75
CA ALA A 349 -37.14 1.62 3.03
C ALA A 349 -36.05 1.07 3.97
N GLY A 350 -35.47 1.94 4.79
CA GLY A 350 -34.44 1.57 5.76
C GLY A 350 -34.95 0.59 6.82
N GLN A 351 -36.18 0.77 7.31
CA GLN A 351 -36.80 -0.15 8.27
C GLN A 351 -37.02 -1.54 7.67
N LEU A 352 -37.56 -1.63 6.46
CA LEU A 352 -37.78 -2.91 5.77
C LEU A 352 -36.44 -3.61 5.47
N GLN A 353 -35.45 -2.89 4.95
CA GLN A 353 -34.10 -3.43 4.71
C GLN A 353 -33.45 -3.95 6.00
N GLY A 354 -33.57 -3.21 7.10
CA GLY A 354 -33.08 -3.63 8.42
C GLY A 354 -33.74 -4.94 8.90
N ARG A 355 -35.05 -5.08 8.67
CA ARG A 355 -35.80 -6.31 9.00
C ARG A 355 -35.34 -7.51 8.17
N VAL A 356 -35.20 -7.34 6.85
CA VAL A 356 -34.69 -8.40 5.95
C VAL A 356 -33.30 -8.84 6.39
N LYS A 357 -32.41 -7.89 6.67
CA LYS A 357 -31.04 -8.19 7.13
C LYS A 357 -31.03 -8.99 8.43
N SER A 358 -31.85 -8.61 9.42
CA SER A 358 -31.96 -9.29 10.70
C SER A 358 -32.45 -10.74 10.56
N GLU A 359 -33.48 -10.96 9.74
CA GLU A 359 -34.04 -12.30 9.49
C GLU A 359 -33.04 -13.21 8.76
N VAL A 360 -32.42 -12.71 7.69
CA VAL A 360 -31.44 -13.46 6.90
C VAL A 360 -30.20 -13.81 7.75
N GLN A 361 -29.75 -12.89 8.60
CA GLN A 361 -28.65 -13.15 9.55
C GLN A 361 -29.03 -14.25 10.55
N THR A 362 -30.25 -14.20 11.10
CA THR A 362 -30.75 -15.21 12.04
C THR A 362 -30.82 -16.59 11.40
N LEU A 363 -31.35 -16.69 10.18
CA LEU A 363 -31.39 -17.95 9.42
C LEU A 363 -29.99 -18.48 9.13
N SER A 364 -29.07 -17.62 8.69
CA SER A 364 -27.69 -17.99 8.39
C SER A 364 -26.97 -18.49 9.65
N ALA A 365 -27.14 -17.83 10.79
CA ALA A 365 -26.55 -18.25 12.07
C ALA A 365 -27.10 -19.61 12.53
N LYS A 366 -28.42 -19.83 12.43
CA LYS A 366 -29.03 -21.12 12.78
C LYS A 366 -28.57 -22.25 11.87
N ARG A 367 -28.36 -21.95 10.59
CA ARG A 367 -27.83 -22.92 9.62
C ARG A 367 -26.36 -23.25 9.88
N ALA A 368 -25.53 -22.24 10.18
CA ALA A 368 -24.13 -22.42 10.56
C ALA A 368 -23.98 -23.21 11.87
N ALA A 369 -24.87 -22.99 12.84
CA ALA A 369 -24.93 -23.76 14.09
C ALA A 369 -25.48 -25.19 13.91
N GLY A 370 -25.83 -25.61 12.69
CA GLY A 370 -26.43 -26.92 12.42
C GLY A 370 -27.85 -27.11 12.95
N THR A 371 -28.48 -26.05 13.48
CA THR A 371 -29.86 -26.08 14.01
C THR A 371 -30.89 -26.10 12.88
N LEU A 372 -30.53 -25.59 11.70
CA LEU A 372 -31.31 -25.74 10.47
C LEU A 372 -30.57 -26.70 9.53
N ASP A 373 -31.04 -27.94 9.48
CA ASP A 373 -30.51 -28.98 8.60
C ASP A 373 -31.32 -29.04 7.30
N LEU A 374 -31.11 -28.04 6.45
CA LEU A 374 -31.81 -27.89 5.17
C LEU A 374 -30.81 -27.87 4.01
N ASP A 375 -31.16 -28.55 2.93
CA ASP A 375 -30.46 -28.47 1.65
C ASP A 375 -30.64 -27.08 1.00
N GLY A 376 -29.98 -26.87 -0.14
CA GLY A 376 -29.99 -25.58 -0.82
C GLY A 376 -31.39 -25.08 -1.18
N PRO A 377 -32.22 -25.89 -1.87
CA PRO A 377 -33.57 -25.51 -2.24
C PRO A 377 -34.49 -25.30 -1.03
N ALA A 378 -34.45 -26.17 -0.02
CA ALA A 378 -35.29 -26.03 1.17
C ALA A 378 -34.92 -24.79 2.00
N PHE A 379 -33.62 -24.46 2.09
CA PHE A 379 -33.19 -23.24 2.76
C PHE A 379 -33.60 -21.98 1.99
N HIS A 380 -33.48 -21.97 0.66
CA HIS A 380 -33.96 -20.87 -0.17
C HIS A 380 -35.47 -20.65 -0.01
N ALA A 381 -36.26 -21.73 -0.02
CA ALA A 381 -37.70 -21.67 0.22
C ALA A 381 -38.02 -21.08 1.60
N LEU A 382 -37.31 -21.49 2.65
CA LEU A 382 -37.46 -20.91 3.99
C LEU A 382 -37.17 -19.41 4.02
N CYS A 383 -36.14 -18.95 3.29
CA CYS A 383 -35.85 -17.53 3.19
C CYS A 383 -37.00 -16.77 2.51
N ILE A 384 -37.59 -17.32 1.45
CA ILE A 384 -38.76 -16.75 0.76
C ILE A 384 -39.97 -16.69 1.70
N ASP A 385 -40.27 -17.77 2.42
CA ASP A 385 -41.38 -17.82 3.37
C ASP A 385 -41.23 -16.75 4.46
N ARG A 386 -40.00 -16.47 4.91
CA ARG A 386 -39.75 -15.37 5.86
C ARG A 386 -40.00 -13.99 5.24
N MET A 387 -39.65 -13.77 3.98
CA MET A 387 -39.97 -12.51 3.30
C MET A 387 -41.48 -12.32 3.15
N ASP A 388 -42.21 -13.38 2.83
CA ASP A 388 -43.67 -13.34 2.74
C ASP A 388 -44.32 -13.15 4.12
N ALA A 389 -43.76 -13.72 5.18
CA ALA A 389 -44.20 -13.46 6.55
C ALA A 389 -43.94 -12.00 6.99
N ILE A 390 -42.82 -11.38 6.57
CA ILE A 390 -42.58 -9.96 6.78
C ILE A 390 -43.67 -9.15 6.09
N ASN A 391 -43.95 -9.44 4.82
CA ASN A 391 -44.98 -8.75 4.04
C ASN A 391 -46.36 -8.86 4.67
N ALA A 392 -46.76 -10.07 5.08
CA ALA A 392 -48.06 -10.33 5.71
C ALA A 392 -48.23 -9.63 7.08
N SER A 393 -47.14 -9.28 7.75
CA SER A 393 -47.18 -8.54 9.01
C SER A 393 -47.34 -7.02 8.83
N LEU A 394 -47.30 -6.51 7.60
CA LEU A 394 -47.48 -5.09 7.32
C LEU A 394 -48.98 -4.72 7.39
N PRO A 395 -49.31 -3.49 7.81
CA PRO A 395 -50.67 -2.96 7.74
C PRO A 395 -51.27 -3.06 6.32
N PRO A 396 -52.56 -3.41 6.15
CA PRO A 396 -53.17 -3.61 4.83
C PRO A 396 -53.14 -2.39 3.89
N ASP A 397 -53.00 -1.19 4.46
CA ASP A 397 -52.94 0.09 3.76
C ASP A 397 -51.56 0.40 3.16
N GLN A 398 -50.51 -0.35 3.51
CA GLN A 398 -49.14 -0.16 3.01
C GLN A 398 -48.87 -0.86 1.66
N GLY A 399 -49.83 -1.65 1.16
CA GLY A 399 -49.74 -2.36 -0.10
C GLY A 399 -48.75 -3.54 -0.08
N ASP A 400 -48.68 -4.27 -1.19
CA ASP A 400 -47.79 -5.43 -1.31
C ASP A 400 -46.33 -4.99 -1.49
N ARG A 401 -45.46 -5.44 -0.56
CA ARG A 401 -44.01 -5.21 -0.56
C ARG A 401 -43.21 -6.49 -0.83
N SER A 402 -43.85 -7.60 -1.20
CA SER A 402 -43.20 -8.91 -1.39
C SER A 402 -42.03 -8.85 -2.38
N ALA A 403 -42.21 -8.18 -3.52
CA ALA A 403 -41.15 -8.02 -4.52
C ALA A 403 -39.94 -7.23 -4.00
N PHE A 404 -40.18 -6.15 -3.23
CA PHE A 404 -39.12 -5.35 -2.62
C PHE A 404 -38.30 -6.15 -1.60
N LEU A 405 -38.99 -6.90 -0.72
CA LEU A 405 -38.36 -7.70 0.32
C LEU A 405 -37.51 -8.84 -0.28
N LYS A 406 -38.06 -9.55 -1.27
CA LYS A 406 -37.34 -10.62 -1.99
C LYS A 406 -36.13 -10.07 -2.76
N GLY A 407 -36.30 -8.94 -3.46
CA GLY A 407 -35.18 -8.27 -4.14
C GLY A 407 -34.08 -7.78 -3.19
N CYS A 408 -34.44 -7.30 -1.99
CA CYS A 408 -33.49 -6.92 -0.94
C CYS A 408 -32.69 -8.13 -0.44
N MET A 409 -33.37 -9.26 -0.17
CA MET A 409 -32.71 -10.51 0.23
C MET A 409 -31.72 -10.99 -0.83
N TYR A 410 -32.08 -10.90 -2.11
CA TYR A 410 -31.21 -11.28 -3.22
C TYR A 410 -30.02 -10.32 -3.40
N ASP A 411 -30.19 -9.02 -3.13
CA ASP A 411 -29.08 -8.07 -3.08
C ASP A 411 -28.09 -8.40 -1.95
N ILE A 412 -28.59 -8.82 -0.78
CA ILE A 412 -27.75 -9.30 0.34
C ILE A 412 -26.99 -10.58 -0.04
N ALA A 413 -27.65 -11.52 -0.72
CA ALA A 413 -27.02 -12.75 -1.21
C ALA A 413 -25.93 -12.44 -2.24
N ASP A 414 -26.17 -11.53 -3.18
CA ASP A 414 -25.15 -11.14 -4.17
C ASP A 414 -23.91 -10.50 -3.50
N ARG A 415 -24.10 -9.71 -2.45
CA ARG A 415 -23.03 -9.06 -1.65
C ARG A 415 -22.28 -9.99 -0.69
N CYS A 416 -22.45 -11.31 -0.79
CA CYS A 416 -21.74 -12.31 0.01
C CYS A 416 -22.10 -12.37 1.50
N LEU A 417 -23.28 -11.88 1.87
CA LEU A 417 -23.78 -11.95 3.24
C LEU A 417 -24.79 -13.08 3.47
N LEU A 418 -25.23 -13.76 2.40
CA LEU A 418 -26.09 -14.95 2.44
C LEU A 418 -25.57 -15.98 1.43
N ARG A 419 -25.54 -17.25 1.83
CA ARG A 419 -25.26 -18.42 0.97
C ARG A 419 -26.42 -19.41 1.07
N PHE A 420 -26.79 -19.99 -0.07
CA PHE A 420 -27.85 -20.99 -0.15
C PHE A 420 -27.31 -22.41 -0.08
N ASP A 421 -26.03 -22.64 -0.37
CA ASP A 421 -25.36 -23.93 -0.22
C ASP A 421 -24.70 -24.07 1.17
N ARG A 422 -24.20 -25.28 1.46
CA ARG A 422 -23.44 -25.59 2.69
C ARG A 422 -21.92 -25.59 2.47
N THR A 423 -21.47 -25.66 1.23
CA THR A 423 -20.12 -26.04 0.81
C THR A 423 -19.03 -24.99 1.07
N GLY A 424 -19.31 -23.94 1.84
CA GLY A 424 -18.35 -22.88 2.13
C GLY A 424 -18.54 -22.18 3.48
N LEU A 425 -18.99 -22.91 4.51
CA LEU A 425 -18.94 -22.50 5.91
C LEU A 425 -17.68 -23.00 6.60
#